data_AF-A0A943YP34-F1
#
_entry.id   AF-A0A943YP34-F1
#
_cell.length_a   1.000
_cell.length_b   1.000
_cell.length_c   1.000
_cell.angle_alpha   90.00
_cell.angle_beta   90.00
_cell.angle_gamma   90.00
#
_symmetry.space_group_name_H-M   'P 1'
#
loop_
_entity.id
_entity.type
_entity.pdbx_description
1 polymer ?
#
loop_
_entity_poly.entity_id
_entity_poly.type
_entity_poly.pdbx_seq_one_letter_code
_entity_poly.pdbx_strand_id
1 'polypeptide(L)'
;MKKTIIWIIVAIVLVAAIALGLVWFFVWNDSAYIGRDAAAEAALADAGFTRQDVTRLDTDFERDDGFVYYDVKFINGTMEYDYTIDASTGAVLHSEMEPVFD
;
A
#
# COMPACT_ATOMS: atom_id res chain seq x y z
N MET A 1 35.30 -21.13 -14.50
CA MET A 1 34.15 -22.05 -14.43
C MET A 1 33.61 -22.28 -13.01
N LYS A 2 34.44 -22.27 -11.95
CA LYS A 2 33.98 -22.51 -10.56
C LYS A 2 33.34 -21.29 -9.88
N LYS A 3 33.79 -20.07 -10.25
CA LYS A 3 33.31 -18.80 -9.66
C LYS A 3 31.88 -18.46 -10.12
N THR A 4 31.55 -18.73 -11.38
CA THR A 4 30.23 -18.48 -11.97
C THR A 4 29.11 -19.33 -11.37
N ILE A 5 29.42 -20.54 -10.87
CA ILE A 5 28.44 -21.43 -10.21
C ILE A 5 28.08 -20.91 -8.81
N ILE A 6 29.05 -20.36 -8.08
CA ILE A 6 28.82 -19.79 -6.73
C ILE A 6 27.87 -18.58 -6.81
N TRP A 7 28.03 -17.71 -7.82
CA TRP A 7 27.13 -16.58 -8.03
C TRP A 7 25.69 -17.00 -8.39
N ILE A 8 25.51 -18.10 -9.12
CA ILE A 8 24.18 -18.64 -9.44
C ILE A 8 23.49 -19.22 -8.20
N ILE A 9 24.23 -19.95 -7.36
CA ILE A 9 23.69 -20.48 -6.10
C ILE A 9 23.32 -19.35 -5.14
N VAL A 10 24.17 -18.32 -5.02
CA VAL A 10 23.87 -17.13 -4.21
C VAL A 10 22.63 -16.41 -4.74
N ALA A 11 22.48 -16.26 -6.05
CA ALA A 11 21.28 -15.66 -6.65
C ALA A 11 20.01 -16.48 -6.35
N ILE A 12 20.08 -17.81 -6.42
CA ILE A 12 18.94 -18.69 -6.11
C ILE A 12 18.57 -18.60 -4.61
N VAL A 13 19.56 -18.55 -3.72
CA VAL A 13 19.34 -18.41 -2.28
C VAL A 13 18.73 -17.04 -1.94
N LEU A 14 19.16 -15.97 -2.60
CA LEU A 14 18.57 -14.64 -2.42
C LEU A 14 17.11 -14.60 -2.88
N VAL A 15 16.78 -15.24 -4.01
CA VAL A 15 15.40 -15.35 -4.50
C VAL A 15 14.53 -16.18 -3.56
N ALA A 16 15.06 -17.28 -3.02
CA ALA A 16 14.35 -18.10 -2.04
C ALA A 16 14.11 -17.37 -0.71
N ALA A 17 15.07 -16.55 -0.24
CA ALA A 17 14.90 -15.74 0.98
C ALA A 17 13.84 -14.65 0.81
N ILE A 18 13.75 -14.04 -0.38
CA ILE A 18 12.67 -13.08 -0.71
C ILE A 18 11.32 -13.81 -0.71
N ALA A 19 11.22 -14.98 -1.33
CA ALA A 19 9.97 -15.76 -1.33
C ALA A 19 9.55 -16.20 0.08
N LEU A 20 10.49 -16.60 0.94
CA LEU A 20 10.21 -16.95 2.33
C LEU A 20 9.84 -15.72 3.18
N GLY A 21 10.44 -14.56 2.92
CA GLY A 21 10.05 -13.29 3.54
C GLY A 21 8.64 -12.87 3.15
N LEU A 22 8.27 -13.06 1.87
CA LEU A 22 6.89 -12.85 1.40
C LEU A 22 5.92 -13.82 2.08
N VAL A 23 6.27 -15.10 2.25
CA VAL A 23 5.40 -16.06 2.95
C VAL A 23 5.18 -15.66 4.41
N TRP A 24 6.20 -15.20 5.14
CA TRP A 24 6.00 -14.70 6.51
C TRP A 24 5.15 -13.42 6.56
N PHE A 25 5.32 -12.52 5.59
CA PHE A 25 4.49 -11.31 5.46
C PHE A 25 3.02 -11.64 5.18
N PHE A 26 2.75 -12.60 4.29
CA PHE A 26 1.39 -13.04 3.96
C PHE A 26 0.73 -13.95 5.01
N VAL A 27 1.51 -14.67 5.84
CA VAL A 27 0.98 -15.59 6.88
C VAL A 27 0.60 -14.89 8.19
N TRP A 28 1.14 -13.70 8.48
CA TRP A 28 0.88 -12.97 9.73
C TRP A 28 0.00 -11.72 9.56
N ASN A 29 -0.44 -11.41 8.35
CA ASN A 29 -1.36 -10.29 8.08
C ASN A 29 -2.83 -10.69 8.35
N ASP A 30 -3.09 -11.29 9.51
CA ASP A 30 -4.44 -11.65 9.97
C ASP A 30 -4.93 -10.58 10.95
N SER A 31 -5.04 -9.35 10.46
CA SER A 31 -5.95 -8.37 11.02
C SER A 31 -7.21 -8.41 10.16
N ALA A 32 -8.40 -8.39 10.78
CA ALA A 32 -9.68 -8.44 10.06
C ALA A 32 -9.80 -7.36 8.96
N TYR A 33 -8.99 -6.30 9.06
CA TYR A 33 -8.81 -5.24 8.09
C TYR A 33 -7.32 -4.89 7.92
N ILE A 34 -6.96 -4.28 6.78
CA ILE A 34 -5.59 -3.86 6.46
C ILE A 34 -5.03 -2.80 7.43
N GLY A 35 -5.89 -2.01 8.07
CA GLY A 35 -5.50 -0.92 8.98
C GLY A 35 -5.24 0.40 8.25
N ARG A 36 -5.33 1.52 8.99
CA ARG A 36 -5.21 2.89 8.45
C ARG A 36 -3.85 3.14 7.80
N ASP A 37 -2.77 2.72 8.44
CA ASP A 37 -1.41 2.89 7.90
C ASP A 37 -1.20 2.12 6.59
N ALA A 38 -1.70 0.88 6.50
CA ALA A 38 -1.58 0.09 5.28
C ALA A 38 -2.46 0.65 4.16
N ALA A 39 -3.66 1.15 4.49
CA ALA A 39 -4.52 1.86 3.55
C ALA A 39 -3.81 3.11 3.01
N ALA A 40 -3.25 3.94 3.89
CA ALA A 40 -2.50 5.11 3.49
C ALA A 40 -1.30 4.76 2.59
N GLU A 41 -0.55 3.70 2.92
CA GLU A 41 0.55 3.24 2.08
C GLU A 41 0.08 2.71 0.72
N ALA A 42 -1.06 2.02 0.66
CA ALA A 42 -1.63 1.53 -0.59
C ALA A 42 -2.07 2.69 -1.50
N ALA A 43 -2.77 3.70 -0.95
CA ALA A 43 -3.12 4.92 -1.69
C ALA A 43 -1.88 5.65 -2.22
N LEU A 44 -0.87 5.84 -1.38
CA LEU A 44 0.36 6.52 -1.75
C LEU A 44 1.16 5.73 -2.81
N ALA A 45 1.23 4.41 -2.67
CA ALA A 45 1.88 3.54 -3.64
C ALA A 45 1.17 3.54 -4.99
N ASP A 46 -0.16 3.57 -5.00
CA ASP A 46 -0.97 3.65 -6.23
C ASP A 46 -0.77 5.01 -6.93
N ALA A 47 -0.80 6.10 -6.16
CA ALA A 47 -0.55 7.45 -6.67
C ALA A 47 0.94 7.70 -7.04
N GLY A 48 1.85 6.80 -6.65
CA GLY A 48 3.29 6.93 -6.89
C GLY A 48 3.98 7.97 -6.01
N PHE A 49 3.39 8.31 -4.86
CA PHE A 49 3.93 9.26 -3.90
C PHE A 49 4.45 8.57 -2.64
N THR A 50 5.29 9.25 -1.88
CA THR A 50 5.65 8.84 -0.52
C THR A 50 4.99 9.73 0.52
N ARG A 51 4.94 9.29 1.78
CA ARG A 51 4.46 10.13 2.90
C ARG A 51 5.20 11.48 3.01
N GLN A 52 6.40 11.61 2.42
CA GLN A 52 7.17 12.86 2.42
C GLN A 52 6.77 13.82 1.30
N ASP A 53 6.21 13.30 0.21
CA ASP A 53 5.77 14.09 -0.94
C ASP A 53 4.36 14.66 -0.72
N VAL A 54 3.59 14.04 0.16
CA VAL A 54 2.22 14.46 0.46
C VAL A 54 2.13 15.22 1.77
N THR A 55 1.13 16.07 1.86
CA THR A 55 0.78 16.82 3.06
C THR A 55 -0.67 16.53 3.42
N ARG A 56 -1.02 16.74 4.69
CA ARG A 56 -2.41 16.61 5.16
C ARG A 56 -3.02 15.23 4.86
N LEU A 57 -2.19 14.18 5.00
CA LEU A 57 -2.62 12.80 4.88
C LEU A 57 -3.58 12.46 6.03
N ASP A 58 -4.83 12.23 5.68
CA ASP A 58 -5.89 11.77 6.57
C ASP A 58 -6.35 10.38 6.12
N THR A 59 -6.79 9.57 7.08
CA THR A 59 -7.25 8.21 6.79
C THR A 59 -8.36 7.84 7.75
N ASP A 60 -9.57 7.88 7.24
CA ASP A 60 -10.77 7.52 7.98
C ASP A 60 -11.18 6.07 7.73
N PHE A 61 -11.86 5.47 8.70
CA PHE A 61 -12.35 4.09 8.61
C PHE A 61 -13.86 4.13 8.73
N GLU A 62 -14.51 3.82 7.62
CA GLU A 62 -15.95 3.87 7.48
C GLU A 62 -16.52 2.46 7.39
N ARG A 63 -17.73 2.29 7.91
CA ARG A 63 -18.46 1.04 7.88
C ARG A 63 -19.93 1.31 7.59
N ASP A 64 -20.38 0.91 6.41
CA ASP A 64 -21.76 1.08 5.94
C ASP A 64 -22.36 -0.26 5.49
N ASP A 65 -23.49 -0.66 6.10
CA ASP A 65 -24.29 -1.87 5.78
C ASP A 65 -23.52 -3.18 5.52
N GLY A 66 -22.34 -3.34 6.13
CA GLY A 66 -21.47 -4.53 5.96
C GLY A 66 -20.33 -4.35 4.97
N PHE A 67 -20.30 -3.22 4.26
CA PHE A 67 -19.14 -2.73 3.54
C PHE A 67 -18.24 -1.94 4.48
N VAL A 68 -16.93 -2.18 4.40
CA VAL A 68 -15.92 -1.51 5.21
C VAL A 68 -14.85 -0.97 4.29
N TYR A 69 -14.52 0.30 4.44
CA TYR A 69 -13.55 0.95 3.58
C TYR A 69 -12.75 1.98 4.36
N TYR A 70 -11.53 2.19 3.90
CA TYR A 70 -10.70 3.31 4.32
C TYR A 70 -10.83 4.42 3.30
N ASP A 71 -11.03 5.63 3.78
CA ASP A 71 -11.05 6.84 2.99
C ASP A 71 -9.74 7.58 3.26
N VAL A 72 -8.86 7.63 2.27
CA VAL A 72 -7.51 8.20 2.38
C VAL A 72 -7.48 9.48 1.57
N LYS A 73 -7.29 10.61 2.27
CA LYS A 73 -7.19 11.93 1.63
C LYS A 73 -5.80 12.49 1.84
N PHE A 74 -5.18 13.00 0.77
CA PHE A 74 -3.88 13.66 0.88
C PHE A 74 -3.71 14.74 -0.17
N ILE A 75 -2.88 15.73 0.15
CA ILE A 75 -2.60 16.85 -0.74
C ILE A 75 -1.17 16.72 -1.27
N ASN A 76 -1.03 16.73 -2.59
CA ASN A 76 0.25 16.90 -3.26
C ASN A 76 0.24 18.22 -4.05
N GLY A 77 1.03 19.20 -3.59
CA GLY A 77 1.10 20.51 -4.22
C GLY A 77 -0.23 21.27 -4.20
N THR A 78 -0.92 21.29 -5.33
CA THR A 78 -2.19 22.01 -5.54
C THR A 78 -3.37 21.09 -5.82
N MET A 79 -3.18 19.78 -5.69
CA MET A 79 -4.20 18.75 -5.91
C MET A 79 -4.46 17.99 -4.62
N GLU A 80 -5.73 17.81 -4.28
CA GLU A 80 -6.20 16.87 -3.28
C GLU A 80 -6.51 15.54 -3.99
N TYR A 81 -6.07 14.46 -3.37
CA TYR A 81 -6.28 13.10 -3.82
C TYR A 81 -7.13 12.40 -2.78
N ASP A 82 -8.21 11.78 -3.24
CA ASP A 82 -9.15 11.03 -2.43
C ASP A 82 -9.15 9.58 -2.91
N TYR A 83 -8.86 8.65 -2.01
CA TYR A 83 -8.73 7.23 -2.31
C TYR A 83 -9.64 6.43 -1.39
N THR A 84 -10.58 5.71 -1.97
CA THR A 84 -11.38 4.71 -1.26
C THR A 84 -10.74 3.35 -1.40
N ILE A 85 -10.39 2.72 -0.28
CA ILE A 85 -9.69 1.43 -0.22
C ILE A 85 -10.55 0.43 0.53
N ASP A 86 -10.74 -0.75 -0.04
CA ASP A 86 -11.44 -1.86 0.61
C ASP A 86 -10.71 -2.26 1.89
N ALA A 87 -11.37 -2.18 3.03
CA ALA A 87 -10.71 -2.40 4.30
C ALA A 87 -10.27 -3.85 4.53
N SER A 88 -10.89 -4.82 3.85
CA SER A 88 -10.59 -6.24 4.01
C SER A 88 -9.48 -6.73 3.10
N THR A 89 -9.40 -6.20 1.87
CA THR A 89 -8.48 -6.67 0.83
C THR A 89 -7.35 -5.68 0.52
N GLY A 90 -7.52 -4.40 0.85
CA GLY A 90 -6.58 -3.35 0.44
C GLY A 90 -6.65 -2.97 -1.02
N ALA A 91 -7.69 -3.41 -1.74
CA ALA A 91 -7.90 -2.99 -3.12
C ALA A 91 -8.37 -1.53 -3.16
N VAL A 92 -7.81 -0.75 -4.08
CA VAL A 92 -8.32 0.59 -4.40
C VAL A 92 -9.66 0.43 -5.12
N LEU A 93 -10.73 0.89 -4.48
CA LEU A 93 -12.10 0.86 -5.00
C LEU A 93 -12.40 2.11 -5.81
N HIS A 94 -11.92 3.25 -5.34
CA HIS A 94 -12.12 4.54 -5.97
C HIS A 94 -10.91 5.44 -5.80
N SER A 95 -10.68 6.32 -6.76
CA SER A 95 -9.64 7.33 -6.74
C SER A 95 -10.14 8.58 -7.44
N GLU A 96 -10.17 9.69 -6.74
CA GLU A 96 -10.53 11.01 -7.26
C GLU A 96 -9.39 11.99 -7.02
N MET A 97 -9.29 12.98 -7.90
CA MET A 97 -8.33 14.07 -7.75
C MET A 97 -9.01 15.39 -8.07
N GLU A 98 -8.89 16.33 -7.14
CA GLU A 98 -9.53 17.64 -7.24
C GLU A 98 -8.51 18.76 -7.00
N PRO A 99 -8.57 19.86 -7.76
CA PRO A 99 -7.74 21.02 -7.48
C PRO A 99 -8.16 21.67 -6.16
N VAL A 100 -7.20 21.98 -5.28
CA VAL A 100 -7.45 22.59 -3.96
C VAL A 100 -7.94 24.04 -4.06
N PHE A 101 -7.86 24.66 -5.23
CA PHE A 101 -8.21 26.06 -5.48
C PHE A 101 -9.53 26.13 -6.26
N ASP A 102 -10.61 26.52 -5.56
CA ASP A 102 -11.89 26.97 -6.14
C ASP A 102 -11.85 28.47 -6.47
#